data_AF-A0A183CHX2-F1
#
_entry.id   AF-A0A183CHX2-F1
#
_cell.length_a   1.000
_cell.length_b   1.000
_cell.length_c   1.000
_cell.angle_alpha   90.00
_cell.angle_beta   90.00
_cell.angle_gamma   90.00
#
_symmetry.space_group_name_H-M   'P 1'
#
loop_
_entity.id
_entity.type
_entity.pdbx_description
1 polymer ?
#
loop_
_entity_poly.entity_id
_entity_poly.type
_entity_poly.pdbx_seq_one_letter_code
_entity_poly.pdbx_strand_id
1 'polypeptide(L)'
;MSTWERNVRQFVRSEFQSDFVKALVLSETILTDEVVRAGLTLLPFLLIGFSIMVVFSSCTMSISAFYVRQMGAQKILLAVVACSCPFMACGSLLCVTPFLVLAIGVDDAYLMLNAWQRLRVRLEERLEQEGRPVSVQKIVQRLMADVMVDTGASITITVI
;
A
#
# COMPACT_ATOMS: atom_id res chain seq x y z
N MET A 1 16.14 28.19 18.46
CA MET A 1 14.90 28.96 18.24
C MET A 1 13.67 28.25 18.81
N SER A 2 13.50 26.94 18.59
CA SER A 2 12.36 26.15 19.08
C SER A 2 12.13 26.14 20.61
N THR A 3 13.18 26.23 21.43
CA THR A 3 13.04 26.19 22.91
C THR A 3 12.31 27.42 23.47
N TRP A 4 12.54 28.60 22.88
CA TRP A 4 11.88 29.84 23.31
C TRP A 4 10.37 29.76 23.04
N GLU A 5 9.97 29.28 21.86
CA GLU A 5 8.56 29.15 21.48
C GLU A 5 7.82 28.12 22.34
N ARG A 6 8.48 27.02 22.69
CA ARG A 6 7.93 26.02 23.63
C ARG A 6 7.75 26.60 25.04
N ASN A 7 8.67 27.43 25.51
CA ASN A 7 8.57 28.09 26.82
C ASN A 7 7.45 29.14 26.85
N VAL A 8 7.28 29.93 25.78
CA VAL A 8 6.17 30.88 25.65
C VAL A 8 4.82 30.14 25.65
N ARG A 9 4.73 29.01 24.94
CA ARG A 9 3.54 28.14 24.96
C ARG A 9 3.23 27.66 26.39
N GLN A 10 4.24 27.24 27.14
CA GLN A 10 4.06 26.77 28.50
C GLN A 10 3.57 27.90 29.42
N PHE A 11 4.22 29.06 29.37
CA PHE A 11 3.82 30.25 30.14
C PHE A 11 2.37 30.68 29.86
N VAL A 12 1.98 30.79 28.58
CA VAL A 12 0.61 31.20 28.22
C VAL A 12 -0.43 30.13 28.62
N ARG A 13 -0.05 28.86 28.70
CA ARG A 13 -0.95 27.77 29.11
C ARG A 13 -1.04 27.58 30.62
N SER A 14 0.04 27.83 31.37
CA SER A 14 0.11 27.57 32.81
C SER A 14 -0.07 28.81 33.68
N GLU A 15 0.42 29.98 33.23
CA GLU A 15 0.43 31.20 34.06
C GLU A 15 -0.63 32.23 33.64
N PHE A 16 -1.10 32.20 32.39
CA PHE A 16 -2.14 33.12 31.92
C PHE A 16 -3.54 32.51 32.08
N GLN A 17 -4.19 32.76 33.23
CA GLN A 17 -5.61 32.45 33.44
C GLN A 17 -6.42 33.76 33.54
N SER A 18 -7.29 33.99 32.58
CA SER A 18 -8.25 35.10 32.56
C SER A 18 -9.63 34.54 32.23
N ASP A 19 -10.64 34.90 33.02
CA ASP A 19 -12.03 34.43 32.83
C ASP A 19 -12.71 35.03 31.58
N PHE A 20 -12.13 36.09 30.99
CA PHE A 20 -12.73 36.81 29.87
C PHE A 20 -11.99 36.63 28.54
N VAL A 21 -10.71 36.23 28.56
CA VAL A 21 -9.88 36.17 27.34
C VAL A 21 -9.06 34.89 27.30
N LYS A 22 -9.21 34.12 26.21
CA LYS A 22 -8.46 32.90 25.94
C LYS A 22 -7.30 33.20 24.98
N ALA A 23 -6.07 33.24 25.50
CA ALA A 23 -4.88 33.42 24.68
C ALA A 23 -4.50 32.10 23.97
N LEU A 24 -4.32 32.16 22.65
CA LEU A 24 -3.89 31.05 21.80
C LEU A 24 -2.54 31.42 21.16
N VAL A 25 -1.52 30.60 21.39
CA VAL A 25 -0.18 30.79 20.81
C VAL A 25 -0.03 29.85 19.62
N LEU A 26 0.28 30.42 18.45
CA LEU A 26 0.54 29.68 17.21
C LEU A 26 1.95 30.02 16.71
N SER A 27 2.76 29.00 16.42
CA SER A 27 4.05 29.11 15.75
C SER A 27 4.26 27.89 14.86
N GLU A 28 5.12 28.00 13.84
CA GLU A 28 5.49 26.94 12.90
C GLU A 28 6.06 25.70 13.61
N THR A 29 6.83 25.89 14.69
CA THR A 29 7.38 24.76 15.47
C THR A 29 6.30 24.02 16.27
N ILE A 30 5.30 24.73 16.75
CA ILE A 30 4.16 24.15 17.47
C ILE A 30 3.25 23.41 16.48
N LEU A 31 3.05 23.98 15.29
CA LEU A 31 2.27 23.37 14.22
C LEU A 31 2.91 22.05 13.76
N THR A 32 4.22 22.03 13.54
CA THR A 32 4.95 20.82 13.15
C THR A 32 4.92 19.75 14.25
N ASP A 33 5.09 20.12 15.52
CA ASP A 33 4.96 19.18 16.65
C ASP A 33 3.55 18.55 16.74
N GLU A 34 2.48 19.33 16.54
CA GLU A 34 1.11 18.81 16.55
C GLU A 34 0.81 17.92 15.33
N VAL A 35 1.31 18.28 14.15
CA VAL A 35 1.18 17.46 12.93
C VAL A 35 1.89 16.12 13.10
N VAL A 36 3.11 16.11 13.64
CA VAL A 36 3.85 14.86 13.90
C VAL A 36 3.14 14.00 14.93
N ARG A 37 2.63 14.60 16.01
CA ARG A 37 1.84 13.88 17.02
C ARG A 37 0.57 13.26 16.41
N ALA A 38 -0.16 14.01 15.57
CA ALA A 38 -1.33 13.50 14.87
C ALA A 38 -0.95 12.33 13.95
N GLY A 39 0.15 12.43 13.20
CA GLY A 39 0.67 11.35 12.36
C GLY A 39 1.04 10.08 13.15
N LEU A 40 1.73 10.24 14.29
CA LEU A 40 2.09 9.11 15.16
C LEU A 40 0.88 8.42 15.79
N THR A 41 -0.21 9.14 16.02
CA THR A 41 -1.44 8.56 16.58
C THR A 41 -2.19 7.71 15.54
N LEU A 42 -2.01 8.00 14.25
CA LEU A 42 -2.58 7.24 13.13
C LEU A 42 -1.76 6.00 12.74
N LEU A 43 -0.45 6.01 13.03
CA LEU A 43 0.48 4.91 12.73
C LEU A 43 0.03 3.51 13.23
N PRO A 44 -0.47 3.32 14.47
CA PRO A 44 -0.90 2.00 14.92
C PRO A 44 -2.10 1.45 14.13
N PHE A 45 -3.02 2.32 13.71
CA PHE A 45 -4.16 1.92 12.88
C PHE A 45 -3.70 1.48 11.48
N LEU A 46 -2.69 2.15 10.92
CA LEU A 46 -2.09 1.79 9.63
C LEU A 46 -1.45 0.40 9.70
N LEU A 47 -0.67 0.12 10.74
CA LEU A 47 -0.02 -1.19 10.92
C LEU A 47 -1.01 -2.35 10.98
N ILE A 48 -2.14 -2.14 11.67
CA ILE A 48 -3.21 -3.15 11.78
C ILE A 48 -3.87 -3.38 10.41
N GLY A 49 -4.25 -2.31 9.71
CA GLY A 49 -4.88 -2.41 8.39
C GLY A 49 -3.97 -3.11 7.38
N PHE A 50 -2.69 -2.74 7.35
CA PHE A 50 -1.69 -3.38 6.51
C PHE A 50 -1.51 -4.87 6.82
N SER A 51 -1.42 -5.24 8.10
CA SER A 51 -1.27 -6.65 8.50
C SER A 51 -2.46 -7.49 8.04
N ILE A 52 -3.69 -6.97 8.19
CA ILE A 52 -4.91 -7.67 7.75
C ILE A 52 -4.91 -7.84 6.22
N MET A 53 -4.58 -6.78 5.47
CA MET A 53 -4.54 -6.81 4.00
C MET A 53 -3.49 -7.78 3.46
N VAL A 54 -2.28 -7.80 4.04
CA VAL A 54 -1.19 -8.70 3.65
C VAL A 54 -1.55 -10.15 3.94
N VAL A 55 -2.12 -10.45 5.11
CA VAL A 55 -2.54 -11.81 5.47
C VAL A 55 -3.66 -12.29 4.53
N PHE A 56 -4.68 -11.47 4.31
CA PHE A 56 -5.78 -11.82 3.42
C PHE A 56 -5.31 -12.06 1.98
N SER A 57 -4.46 -11.17 1.46
CA SER A 57 -3.90 -11.31 0.11
C SER A 57 -2.98 -12.53 -0.02
N SER A 58 -2.13 -12.77 0.99
CA SER A 58 -1.22 -13.94 1.00
C SER A 58 -1.99 -15.25 1.07
N CYS A 59 -3.06 -15.33 1.86
CA CYS A 59 -3.94 -16.50 1.92
C CYS A 59 -4.64 -16.74 0.57
N THR A 60 -5.26 -15.71 -0.01
CA THR A 60 -5.97 -15.83 -1.29
C THR A 60 -5.04 -16.24 -2.43
N MET A 61 -3.82 -15.67 -2.46
CA MET A 61 -2.80 -16.02 -3.44
C MET A 61 -2.23 -17.42 -3.22
N SER A 62 -2.12 -17.88 -1.97
CA SER A 62 -1.66 -19.25 -1.64
C SER A 62 -2.68 -20.31 -2.06
N ILE A 63 -3.97 -20.07 -1.82
CA ILE A 63 -5.07 -20.95 -2.27
C ILE A 63 -5.09 -21.04 -3.80
N SER A 64 -4.96 -19.89 -4.44
CA SER A 64 -4.86 -19.70 -5.88
C SER A 64 -3.66 -20.41 -6.52
N ALA A 65 -2.48 -20.32 -5.88
CA ALA A 65 -1.27 -20.97 -6.33
C ALA A 65 -1.30 -22.49 -6.13
N PHE A 66 -1.94 -22.96 -5.05
CA PHE A 66 -2.19 -24.38 -4.82
C PHE A 66 -3.07 -24.97 -5.92
N TYR A 67 -4.08 -24.22 -6.39
CA TYR A 67 -4.96 -24.63 -7.49
C TYR A 67 -4.24 -24.70 -8.85
N VAL A 68 -3.18 -23.91 -9.06
CA VAL A 68 -2.43 -23.80 -10.34
C VAL A 68 -1.11 -24.60 -10.34
N ARG A 69 -0.80 -25.38 -9.29
CA ARG A 69 0.34 -26.31 -9.22
C ARG A 69 1.74 -25.73 -9.51
N GLN A 70 1.92 -24.41 -9.49
CA GLN A 70 3.19 -23.74 -9.79
C GLN A 70 3.65 -22.93 -8.57
N MET A 71 4.29 -23.61 -7.61
CA MET A 71 4.81 -23.01 -6.38
C MET A 71 6.08 -22.20 -6.69
N GLY A 72 6.00 -20.89 -6.52
CA GLY A 72 7.16 -20.01 -6.51
C GLY A 72 7.20 -19.19 -5.23
N ALA A 73 7.85 -19.70 -4.18
CA ALA A 73 8.07 -19.01 -2.90
C ALA A 73 8.77 -17.65 -3.06
N GLN A 74 9.50 -17.45 -4.17
CA GLN A 74 10.12 -16.17 -4.56
C GLN A 74 9.10 -15.03 -4.77
N LYS A 75 7.85 -15.33 -5.12
CA LYS A 75 6.80 -14.31 -5.29
C LYS A 75 6.29 -13.76 -3.95
N ILE A 76 6.27 -14.59 -2.91
CA ILE A 76 5.83 -14.20 -1.56
C ILE A 76 6.89 -13.29 -0.92
N LEU A 77 8.18 -13.59 -1.12
CA LEU A 77 9.28 -12.76 -0.61
C LEU A 77 9.29 -11.36 -1.27
N LEU A 78 9.05 -11.28 -2.58
CA LEU A 78 8.91 -10.00 -3.29
C LEU A 78 7.74 -9.15 -2.77
N ALA A 79 6.60 -9.78 -2.46
CA ALA A 79 5.44 -9.08 -1.89
C ALA A 79 5.73 -8.50 -0.50
N VAL A 80 6.40 -9.27 0.37
CA VAL A 80 6.77 -8.81 1.72
C VAL A 80 7.78 -7.66 1.67
N VAL A 81 8.77 -7.74 0.78
CA VAL A 81 9.78 -6.67 0.60
C VAL A 81 9.12 -5.41 0.01
N ALA A 82 8.26 -5.53 -1.00
CA ALA A 82 7.51 -4.40 -1.56
C ALA A 82 6.57 -3.76 -0.54
N CYS A 83 5.96 -4.56 0.34
CA CYS A 83 5.10 -4.09 1.41
C CYS A 83 5.87 -3.38 2.54
N SER A 84 7.17 -3.65 2.71
CA SER A 84 8.02 -2.97 3.71
C SER A 84 8.56 -1.59 3.26
N CYS A 85 8.67 -1.34 1.95
CA CYS A 85 9.19 -0.08 1.39
C CYS A 85 8.40 1.19 1.82
N PRO A 86 7.05 1.19 1.85
CA PRO A 86 6.28 2.35 2.30
C PRO A 86 6.49 2.69 3.78
N PHE A 87 6.86 1.69 4.60
CA PHE A 87 7.16 1.90 6.02
C PHE A 87 8.46 2.71 6.21
N MET A 88 9.44 2.52 5.33
CA MET A 88 10.68 3.32 5.34
C MET A 88 10.48 4.75 4.83
N ALA A 89 9.43 5.00 4.03
CA ALA A 89 9.13 6.33 3.49
C ALA A 89 8.34 7.24 4.45
N CYS A 90 7.95 6.75 5.63
CA CYS A 90 7.22 7.50 6.66
C CYS A 90 8.10 8.55 7.37
N GLY A 91 8.56 9.57 6.64
CA GLY A 91 9.09 10.80 7.21
C GLY A 91 7.94 11.74 7.63
N SER A 92 7.54 11.67 8.90
CA SER A 92 6.90 12.68 9.77
C SER A 92 5.68 13.53 9.32
N LEU A 93 5.34 13.70 8.04
CA LEU A 93 4.23 14.56 7.59
C LEU A 93 3.27 13.87 6.60
N LEU A 94 3.72 12.79 5.98
CA LEU A 94 3.00 12.10 4.93
C LEU A 94 2.39 10.78 5.40
N CYS A 95 2.13 10.52 6.69
CA CYS A 95 1.66 9.18 7.13
C CYS A 95 0.36 8.70 6.47
N VAL A 96 -0.45 9.62 5.90
CA VAL A 96 -1.65 9.27 5.12
C VAL A 96 -1.32 8.87 3.68
N THR A 97 -0.29 9.45 3.07
CA THR A 97 0.11 9.20 1.68
C THR A 97 0.53 7.75 1.39
N PRO A 98 1.36 7.05 2.20
CA PRO A 98 1.70 5.67 1.96
C PRO A 98 0.49 4.76 2.23
N PHE A 99 -0.46 5.13 3.09
CA PHE A 99 -1.71 4.37 3.25
C PHE A 99 -2.58 4.44 2.00
N LEU A 100 -2.77 5.64 1.45
CA LEU A 100 -3.56 5.84 0.23
C LEU A 100 -2.90 5.12 -0.97
N VAL A 101 -1.59 5.27 -1.13
CA VAL A 101 -0.82 4.59 -2.19
C VAL A 101 -0.83 3.07 -2.01
N LEU A 102 -0.74 2.56 -0.78
CA LEU A 102 -0.86 1.12 -0.50
C LEU A 102 -2.26 0.60 -0.82
N ALA A 103 -3.31 1.34 -0.49
CA ALA A 103 -4.68 0.95 -0.77
C ALA A 103 -4.93 0.83 -2.28
N ILE A 104 -4.48 1.81 -3.07
CA ILE A 104 -4.59 1.79 -4.53
C ILE A 104 -3.72 0.67 -5.12
N GLY A 105 -2.45 0.57 -4.69
CA GLY A 105 -1.51 -0.41 -5.23
C GLY A 105 -1.89 -1.87 -4.95
N VAL A 106 -2.51 -2.15 -3.79
CA VAL A 106 -3.01 -3.50 -3.47
C VAL A 106 -4.23 -3.86 -4.33
N ASP A 107 -5.14 -2.91 -4.57
CA ASP A 107 -6.32 -3.13 -5.41
C ASP A 107 -5.93 -3.45 -6.87
N ASP A 108 -5.04 -2.64 -7.44
CA ASP A 108 -4.51 -2.84 -8.80
C ASP A 108 -3.75 -4.18 -8.93
N ALA A 109 -2.93 -4.53 -7.94
CA ALA A 109 -2.21 -5.80 -7.93
C ALA A 109 -3.15 -7.01 -7.83
N TYR A 110 -4.23 -6.90 -7.06
CA TYR A 110 -5.23 -7.96 -6.92
C TYR A 110 -6.02 -8.15 -8.22
N LEU A 111 -6.39 -7.06 -8.88
CA LEU A 111 -7.06 -7.07 -10.18
C LEU A 111 -6.19 -7.76 -11.25
N MET A 112 -4.89 -7.45 -11.31
CA MET A 112 -3.94 -8.13 -12.21
C MET A 112 -3.80 -9.62 -11.90
N LEU A 113 -3.72 -9.99 -10.62
CA LEU A 113 -3.58 -11.40 -10.21
C LEU A 113 -4.82 -12.21 -10.57
N ASN A 114 -6.01 -11.68 -10.32
CA ASN A 114 -7.25 -12.34 -10.67
C ASN A 114 -7.39 -12.52 -12.20
N ALA A 115 -7.06 -11.48 -12.98
CA ALA A 115 -7.04 -11.57 -14.44
C ALA A 115 -6.01 -12.61 -14.93
N TRP A 116 -4.81 -12.62 -14.32
CA TRP A 116 -3.76 -13.59 -14.62
C TRP A 116 -4.23 -15.03 -14.42
N GLN A 117 -4.89 -15.33 -13.30
CA GLN A 117 -5.38 -16.68 -13.03
C GLN A 117 -6.45 -17.10 -14.04
N ARG A 118 -7.42 -16.22 -14.34
CA ARG A 118 -8.49 -16.49 -15.30
C ARG A 118 -7.94 -16.73 -16.71
N LEU A 119 -7.01 -15.89 -17.16
CA LEU A 119 -6.42 -16.00 -18.49
C LEU A 119 -5.50 -17.21 -18.62
N ARG A 120 -4.83 -17.62 -17.53
CA ARG A 120 -3.98 -18.81 -17.53
C ARG A 120 -4.78 -20.08 -17.80
N VAL A 121 -5.95 -20.23 -17.17
CA VAL A 121 -6.84 -21.39 -17.39
C VAL A 121 -7.30 -21.44 -18.86
N ARG A 122 -7.73 -20.29 -19.42
CA ARG A 122 -8.11 -20.21 -20.85
C ARG A 122 -6.96 -20.50 -21.80
N LEU A 123 -5.74 -20.09 -21.46
CA LEU A 123 -4.56 -20.34 -22.27
C LEU A 123 -4.19 -21.83 -22.24
N GLU A 124 -4.32 -22.47 -21.08
CA GLU A 124 -4.09 -23.91 -20.92
C GLU A 124 -5.07 -24.74 -21.77
N GLU A 125 -6.36 -24.42 -21.74
CA GLU A 125 -7.38 -25.05 -22.62
C GLU A 125 -7.06 -24.86 -24.12
N ARG A 126 -6.59 -23.68 -24.53
CA ARG A 126 -6.18 -23.41 -25.92
C ARG A 126 -4.94 -24.21 -26.32
N LEU A 127 -3.97 -24.36 -25.42
CA LEU A 127 -2.74 -25.11 -25.68
C LEU A 127 -3.01 -26.61 -25.80
N GLU A 128 -3.95 -27.14 -25.00
CA GLU A 128 -4.42 -28.53 -25.13
C GLU A 128 -5.08 -28.77 -26.51
N GLN A 129 -5.84 -27.81 -27.02
CA GLN A 129 -6.44 -27.88 -28.36
C GLN A 129 -5.40 -27.73 -29.50
N GLU A 130 -4.38 -26.89 -29.33
CA GLU A 130 -3.37 -26.64 -30.36
C GLU A 130 -2.35 -27.78 -30.48
N GLY A 131 -2.20 -28.65 -29.45
CA GLY A 131 -1.38 -29.86 -29.50
C GLY A 131 0.12 -29.63 -29.72
N ARG A 132 0.62 -28.38 -29.63
CA ARG A 132 2.02 -28.02 -29.89
C ARG A 132 2.79 -27.82 -28.57
N PRO A 133 4.01 -28.36 -28.43
CA PRO A 133 4.85 -28.04 -27.29
C PRO A 133 5.32 -26.58 -27.39
N VAL A 134 4.72 -25.70 -26.60
CA VAL A 134 5.10 -24.28 -26.53
C VAL A 134 6.09 -24.10 -25.38
N SER A 135 7.18 -23.36 -25.62
CA SER A 135 8.16 -23.05 -24.58
C SER A 135 7.53 -22.19 -23.47
N VAL A 136 7.87 -22.49 -22.22
CA VAL A 136 7.33 -21.80 -21.03
C VAL A 136 7.49 -20.27 -21.13
N GLN A 137 8.59 -19.79 -21.70
CA GLN A 137 8.84 -18.37 -21.92
C GLN A 137 7.80 -17.71 -22.84
N LYS A 138 7.42 -18.38 -23.95
CA LYS A 138 6.39 -17.86 -24.87
C LYS A 138 5.00 -17.85 -24.23
N ILE A 139 4.70 -18.84 -23.37
CA ILE A 139 3.45 -18.90 -22.61
C ILE A 139 3.37 -17.69 -21.66
N VAL A 140 4.43 -17.44 -20.88
CA VAL A 140 4.49 -16.31 -19.95
C VAL A 140 4.40 -14.97 -20.68
N GLN A 141 5.07 -14.83 -21.83
CA GLN A 141 4.99 -13.61 -22.65
C GLN A 141 3.58 -13.35 -23.18
N ARG A 142 2.89 -14.37 -23.72
CA ARG A 142 1.51 -14.23 -24.19
C ARG A 142 0.57 -13.91 -23.03
N LEU A 143 0.71 -14.59 -21.91
CA LEU A 143 -0.12 -14.36 -20.74
C LEU A 143 0.07 -12.95 -20.16
N MET A 144 1.32 -12.46 -20.09
CA MET A 144 1.60 -11.06 -19.72
C MET A 144 0.93 -10.08 -20.67
N ALA A 145 1.02 -10.31 -21.98
CA ALA A 145 0.40 -9.44 -22.97
C ALA A 145 -1.12 -9.41 -22.81
N ASP A 146 -1.77 -10.57 -22.68
CA ASP A 146 -3.22 -10.67 -22.53
C ASP A 146 -3.70 -10.01 -21.23
N VAL A 147 -3.00 -10.23 -20.12
CA VAL A 147 -3.34 -9.57 -18.83
C VAL A 147 -3.18 -8.06 -18.95
N MET A 148 -2.13 -7.57 -19.60
CA MET A 148 -1.89 -6.14 -19.75
C MET A 148 -2.91 -5.46 -20.67
N VAL A 149 -3.42 -6.17 -21.69
CA VAL A 149 -4.51 -5.70 -22.54
C VAL A 149 -5.83 -5.62 -21.76
N ASP A 150 -6.11 -6.60 -20.90
CA ASP A 150 -7.39 -6.70 -20.18
C ASP A 150 -7.44 -5.74 -18.96
N THR A 151 -6.35 -5.62 -18.21
CA THR A 151 -6.31 -4.86 -16.96
C THR A 151 -5.57 -3.52 -17.05
N GLY A 152 -4.73 -3.31 -18.06
CA GLY A 152 -3.89 -2.11 -18.16
C GLY A 152 -4.70 -0.82 -18.26
N ALA A 153 -5.81 -0.81 -19.00
CA ALA A 153 -6.69 0.36 -19.10
C ALA A 153 -7.36 0.69 -17.75
N SER A 154 -7.79 -0.34 -17.01
CA SER A 154 -8.42 -0.16 -15.69
C SER A 154 -7.45 0.46 -14.69
N ILE A 155 -6.23 -0.06 -14.62
CA ILE A 155 -5.18 0.42 -13.69
C ILE A 155 -4.75 1.86 -14.06
N THR A 156 -4.69 2.17 -15.35
CA THR A 156 -4.32 3.53 -15.79
C THR A 156 -5.38 4.56 -15.36
N ILE A 157 -6.66 4.18 -15.34
CA ILE A 157 -7.75 5.06 -14.91
C ILE A 157 -7.78 5.23 -13.39
N THR A 158 -7.40 4.21 -12.61
CA THR A 158 -7.39 4.26 -11.13
C THR A 158 -6.19 5.03 -10.58
N VAL A 159 -5.09 5.11 -11.34
CA VAL A 159 -3.82 5.77 -10.95
C VAL A 159 -3.71 7.24 -11.39
N ILE A 160 -4.47 7.67 -12.40
CA ILE A 160 -4.53 9.08 -12.87
C ILE A 160 -5.41 9.93 -11.97
#